data_AF-A0A3A0BQY5-F1
#
_entry.id   AF-A0A3A0BQY5-F1
#
_cell.length_a   1.000
_cell.length_b   1.000
_cell.length_c   1.000
_cell.angle_alpha   90.00
_cell.angle_beta   90.00
_cell.angle_gamma   90.00
#
_symmetry.space_group_name_H-M   'P 1'
#
loop_
_entity.id
_entity.type
_entity.pdbx_description
1 polymer ?
#
loop_
_entity_poly.entity_id
_entity_poly.type
_entity_poly.pdbx_seq_one_letter_code
_entity_poly.pdbx_strand_id
1 'polypeptide(L)'
;MKARTTPNASVEKTGNGYMLKIPAGDSSSYRFAQMDDYFGLPRRNFPHRSLTLSLRARTSSLFLPGTWGFGAWNDPFGMSLGFGGNRFRLPTLPNAVWFFGASKENHLSFSDKPAQGFLAQTFHSPKFHPLLIPAGIALPFAPKMTRRLLRKVISEDSSALDVDITQWHSYKLEWMESGAKWFVDGSLVFESPVSPNPPLGLVIWIDNQFASFTPDGKIGFGVLENPEPAWLEIDDLALSDRQS
;
A
#
# COMPACT_ATOMS: atom_id res chain seq x y z
N MET A 1 -10.00 -13.69 6.11
CA MET A 1 -9.43 -12.37 6.47
C MET A 1 -9.58 -12.15 7.98
N LYS A 2 -8.68 -11.36 8.57
CA LYS A 2 -8.65 -10.93 9.97
C LYS A 2 -8.63 -9.40 10.01
N ALA A 3 -9.33 -8.81 10.97
CA ALA A 3 -9.30 -7.39 11.23
C ALA A 3 -8.24 -7.05 12.30
N ARG A 4 -7.56 -5.92 12.14
CA ARG A 4 -6.59 -5.37 13.09
C ARG A 4 -6.75 -3.87 13.19
N THR A 5 -6.67 -3.35 14.41
CA THR A 5 -6.83 -1.92 14.68
C THR A 5 -5.90 -1.46 15.80
N THR A 6 -5.60 -0.16 15.82
CA THR A 6 -5.16 0.55 17.03
C THR A 6 -6.33 0.79 17.99
N PRO A 7 -6.07 1.16 19.26
CA PRO A 7 -7.12 1.64 20.15
C PRO A 7 -7.97 2.73 19.49
N ASN A 8 -9.28 2.71 19.75
CA ASN A 8 -10.30 3.64 19.23
C ASN A 8 -10.50 3.63 17.70
N ALA A 9 -9.74 2.83 16.94
CA ALA A 9 -10.04 2.52 15.54
C ALA A 9 -10.92 1.27 15.45
N SER A 10 -11.71 1.15 14.39
CA SER A 10 -12.66 0.05 14.21
C SER A 10 -12.67 -0.51 12.79
N VAL A 11 -13.05 -1.79 12.69
CA VAL A 11 -13.47 -2.42 11.44
C VAL A 11 -14.87 -2.96 11.70
N GLU A 12 -15.86 -2.24 11.22
CA GLU A 12 -17.28 -2.55 11.43
C GLU A 12 -17.85 -3.24 10.20
N LYS A 13 -18.66 -4.27 10.39
CA LYS A 13 -19.37 -4.92 9.28
C LYS A 13 -20.56 -4.04 8.86
N THR A 14 -20.72 -3.81 7.56
CA THR A 14 -21.89 -3.12 6.97
C THR A 14 -22.86 -4.16 6.40
N GLY A 15 -23.88 -3.72 5.64
CA GLY A 15 -24.79 -4.64 4.96
C GLY A 15 -24.08 -5.57 3.98
N ASN A 16 -23.22 -5.01 3.12
CA ASN A 16 -22.55 -5.73 2.02
C ASN A 16 -21.02 -5.69 2.08
N GLY A 17 -20.44 -5.20 3.19
CA GLY A 17 -19.00 -5.08 3.31
C GLY A 17 -18.54 -4.61 4.69
N TYR A 18 -17.63 -3.64 4.70
CA TYR A 18 -16.92 -3.21 5.90
C TYR A 18 -16.62 -1.72 5.88
N MET A 19 -16.61 -1.13 7.07
CA MET A 19 -16.21 0.25 7.31
C MET A 19 -15.00 0.26 8.23
N LEU A 20 -13.85 0.69 7.70
CA LEU A 20 -12.60 0.83 8.43
C LEU A 20 -12.49 2.28 8.90
N LYS A 21 -12.42 2.52 10.21
CA LYS A 21 -12.42 3.88 10.79
C LYS A 21 -11.20 4.09 11.67
N ILE A 22 -10.61 5.28 11.56
CA ILE A 22 -9.63 5.81 12.51
C ILE A 22 -10.16 7.10 13.16
N PRO A 23 -9.90 7.32 14.46
CA PRO A 23 -10.41 8.49 15.16
C PRO A 23 -9.65 9.76 14.74
N ALA A 24 -10.26 10.92 14.99
CA ALA A 24 -9.56 12.21 14.98
C ALA A 24 -8.45 12.25 16.04
N GLY A 25 -7.53 13.20 15.90
CA GLY A 25 -6.38 13.34 16.80
C GLY A 25 -5.14 13.92 16.13
N ASP A 26 -4.21 14.34 16.96
CA ASP A 26 -2.94 14.97 16.57
C ASP A 26 -1.92 13.99 15.95
N SER A 27 -0.74 14.51 15.61
CA SER A 27 0.37 13.73 15.07
C SER A 27 1.22 13.03 16.15
N SER A 28 0.69 12.77 17.35
CA SER A 28 1.43 12.10 18.43
C SER A 28 1.34 10.57 18.40
N SER A 29 0.30 10.04 17.74
CA SER A 29 -0.01 8.61 17.80
C SER A 29 -0.35 8.02 16.42
N TYR A 30 0.11 6.79 16.22
CA TYR A 30 -0.25 5.99 15.06
C TYR A 30 -1.66 5.43 15.23
N ARG A 31 -2.46 5.59 14.19
CA ARG A 31 -3.84 5.12 14.11
C ARG A 31 -4.01 4.35 12.81
N PHE A 32 -4.53 3.12 12.91
CA PHE A 32 -4.83 2.32 11.74
C PHE A 32 -6.03 1.40 11.97
N ALA A 33 -6.71 1.12 10.86
CA ALA A 33 -7.66 0.04 10.72
C ALA A 33 -7.31 -0.75 9.45
N GLN A 34 -7.27 -2.08 9.57
CA GLN A 34 -6.85 -2.96 8.48
C GLN A 34 -7.61 -4.28 8.49
N MET A 35 -7.87 -4.80 7.29
CA MET A 35 -8.23 -6.19 7.03
C MET A 35 -7.16 -6.85 6.18
N ASP A 36 -6.76 -8.06 6.55
CA ASP A 36 -5.77 -8.83 5.81
C ASP A 36 -5.97 -10.35 5.94
N ASP A 37 -5.27 -11.15 5.15
CA ASP A 37 -5.26 -12.61 5.27
C ASP A 37 -3.88 -13.21 5.58
N TYR A 38 -2.89 -12.35 5.80
CA TYR A 38 -1.51 -12.76 6.01
C TYR A 38 -1.05 -12.64 7.47
N PHE A 39 -1.83 -12.01 8.34
CA PHE A 39 -1.43 -11.82 9.73
C PHE A 39 -1.28 -13.16 10.48
N GLY A 40 -0.10 -13.31 11.09
CA GLY A 40 0.34 -14.53 11.77
C GLY A 40 1.09 -15.52 10.87
N LEU A 41 1.19 -15.26 9.56
CA LEU A 41 1.91 -16.13 8.62
C LEU A 41 3.34 -15.62 8.37
N PRO A 42 4.32 -16.51 8.15
CA PRO A 42 5.59 -16.11 7.54
C PRO A 42 5.36 -15.71 6.07
N ARG A 43 6.16 -14.77 5.52
CA ARG A 43 5.99 -14.27 4.12
C ARG A 43 5.89 -15.40 3.10
N ARG A 44 6.69 -16.47 3.23
CA ARG A 44 6.66 -17.65 2.34
C ARG A 44 5.30 -18.38 2.28
N ASN A 45 4.44 -18.19 3.28
CA ASN A 45 3.12 -18.82 3.39
C ASN A 45 1.98 -17.83 3.09
N PHE A 46 2.28 -16.65 2.55
CA PHE A 46 1.23 -15.75 2.09
C PHE A 46 0.41 -16.44 0.98
N PRO A 47 -0.91 -16.19 0.94
CA PRO A 47 -1.82 -17.02 0.15
C PRO A 47 -1.66 -16.81 -1.36
N HIS A 48 -1.46 -15.58 -1.83
CA HIS A 48 -1.65 -15.27 -3.25
C HIS A 48 -0.38 -15.40 -4.07
N ARG A 49 -0.52 -16.00 -5.26
CA ARG A 49 0.50 -16.03 -6.33
C ARG A 49 0.09 -15.19 -7.55
N SER A 50 -1.22 -15.11 -7.75
CA SER A 50 -1.97 -14.25 -8.65
C SER A 50 -3.25 -13.87 -7.90
N LEU A 51 -3.91 -12.78 -8.29
CA LEU A 51 -5.15 -12.38 -7.61
C LEU A 51 -6.02 -11.56 -8.55
N THR A 52 -7.31 -11.88 -8.64
CA THR A 52 -8.32 -10.90 -9.05
C THR A 52 -9.06 -10.43 -7.80
N LEU A 53 -8.92 -9.14 -7.51
CA LEU A 53 -9.61 -8.42 -6.45
C LEU A 53 -10.70 -7.57 -7.09
N SER A 54 -11.92 -7.61 -6.57
CA SER A 54 -12.99 -6.69 -6.94
C SER A 54 -13.72 -6.23 -5.68
N LEU A 55 -14.02 -4.94 -5.59
CA LEU A 55 -14.81 -4.35 -4.52
C LEU A 55 -15.36 -3.00 -4.97
N ARG A 56 -16.33 -2.47 -4.24
CA ARG A 56 -16.66 -1.05 -4.28
C ARG A 56 -16.00 -0.36 -3.10
N ALA A 57 -15.54 0.87 -3.27
CA ALA A 57 -14.99 1.66 -2.18
C ALA A 57 -15.35 3.14 -2.27
N ARG A 58 -15.33 3.80 -1.11
CA ARG A 58 -15.32 5.26 -0.96
C ARG A 58 -14.64 5.67 0.34
N THR A 59 -14.20 6.93 0.41
CA THR A 59 -13.54 7.51 1.57
C THR A 59 -14.35 8.64 2.19
N SER A 60 -14.02 9.00 3.44
CA SER A 60 -14.66 10.11 4.15
C SER A 60 -14.32 11.50 3.61
N SER A 61 -13.23 11.63 2.84
CA SER A 61 -12.71 12.89 2.34
C SER A 61 -11.85 12.68 1.10
N LEU A 62 -11.81 13.68 0.23
CA LEU A 62 -10.88 13.77 -0.91
C LEU A 62 -9.41 13.91 -0.45
N PHE A 63 -9.22 14.50 0.74
CA PHE A 63 -7.90 14.78 1.30
C PHE A 63 -7.75 14.06 2.63
N LEU A 64 -7.35 12.79 2.55
CA LEU A 64 -7.04 11.99 3.73
C LEU A 64 -5.56 12.14 4.12
N PRO A 65 -5.26 12.54 5.37
CA PRO A 65 -3.93 12.37 5.94
C PRO A 65 -3.55 10.89 5.99
N GLY A 66 -2.27 10.59 5.76
CA GLY A 66 -1.72 9.25 5.86
C GLY A 66 -1.84 8.45 4.57
N THR A 67 -2.17 7.17 4.69
CA THR A 67 -2.39 6.27 3.57
C THR A 67 -3.64 5.42 3.72
N TRP A 68 -4.19 5.00 2.60
CA TRP A 68 -5.28 4.04 2.55
C TRP A 68 -5.21 3.27 1.23
N GLY A 69 -5.93 2.16 1.13
CA GLY A 69 -5.99 1.44 -0.12
C GLY A 69 -6.37 -0.02 0.04
N PHE A 70 -6.18 -0.74 -1.06
CA PHE A 70 -6.47 -2.16 -1.13
C PHE A 70 -5.69 -2.84 -2.26
N GLY A 71 -5.22 -4.06 -2.01
CA GLY A 71 -4.47 -4.85 -2.97
C GLY A 71 -3.69 -5.97 -2.30
N ALA A 72 -2.59 -6.40 -2.91
CA ALA A 72 -1.72 -7.44 -2.38
C ALA A 72 -0.30 -6.92 -2.17
N TRP A 73 0.35 -7.35 -1.09
CA TRP A 73 1.73 -6.96 -0.79
C TRP A 73 2.48 -8.01 0.04
N ASN A 74 3.79 -7.83 0.16
CA ASN A 74 4.66 -8.69 0.98
C ASN A 74 4.89 -8.17 2.42
N ASP A 75 4.16 -7.13 2.83
CA ASP A 75 4.33 -6.42 4.11
C ASP A 75 5.83 -6.12 4.37
N PRO A 76 6.45 -5.22 3.58
CA PRO A 76 7.90 -5.03 3.58
C PRO A 76 8.43 -4.35 4.83
N PHE A 77 7.57 -3.61 5.55
CA PHE A 77 7.93 -2.82 6.72
C PHE A 77 7.81 -3.66 8.00
N GLY A 78 8.90 -4.34 8.34
CA GLY A 78 9.02 -5.05 9.61
C GLY A 78 9.93 -4.31 10.61
N MET A 79 9.61 -4.40 11.90
CA MET A 79 10.38 -4.02 13.12
C MET A 79 11.00 -2.60 13.23
N SER A 80 11.31 -1.86 12.16
CA SER A 80 12.15 -0.64 12.24
C SER A 80 11.44 0.70 11.99
N LEU A 81 10.15 0.72 11.67
CA LEU A 81 9.49 1.95 11.19
C LEU A 81 8.07 2.21 11.73
N GLY A 82 7.60 1.46 12.73
CA GLY A 82 6.27 1.72 13.34
C GLY A 82 5.05 1.47 12.43
N PHE A 83 5.24 1.03 11.18
CA PHE A 83 4.20 0.77 10.17
C PHE A 83 3.33 -0.45 10.45
N GLY A 84 2.56 -0.50 11.55
CA GLY A 84 1.45 -1.48 11.76
C GLY A 84 1.74 -2.98 11.55
N GLY A 85 2.99 -3.34 11.28
CA GLY A 85 3.43 -4.61 10.76
C GLY A 85 3.85 -5.52 11.90
N ASN A 86 4.13 -6.79 11.57
CA ASN A 86 4.56 -7.73 12.59
C ASN A 86 5.92 -7.28 13.18
N ARG A 87 5.94 -6.98 14.49
CA ARG A 87 7.11 -6.49 15.23
C ARG A 87 8.31 -7.44 15.19
N PHE A 88 8.11 -8.70 14.82
CA PHE A 88 9.18 -9.71 14.73
C PHE A 88 9.68 -9.96 13.29
N ARG A 89 9.26 -9.15 12.32
CA ARG A 89 9.59 -9.35 10.90
C ARG A 89 10.74 -8.45 10.49
N LEU A 90 11.75 -8.98 9.79
CA LEU A 90 12.82 -8.16 9.22
C LEU A 90 12.31 -7.36 8.00
N PRO A 91 12.79 -6.12 7.79
CA PRO A 91 12.55 -5.37 6.56
C PRO A 91 12.92 -6.18 5.32
N THR A 92 12.17 -6.00 4.23
CA THR A 92 12.51 -6.54 2.91
C THR A 92 12.15 -5.52 1.84
N LEU A 93 12.56 -5.76 0.60
CA LEU A 93 12.18 -4.90 -0.52
C LEU A 93 10.70 -5.06 -0.87
N PRO A 94 10.04 -3.98 -1.32
CA PRO A 94 8.61 -4.00 -1.57
C PRO A 94 8.28 -4.89 -2.77
N ASN A 95 7.32 -5.78 -2.59
CA ASN A 95 6.54 -6.36 -3.67
C ASN A 95 5.08 -6.06 -3.36
N ALA A 96 4.41 -5.35 -4.28
CA ALA A 96 3.04 -4.94 -4.08
C ALA A 96 2.32 -4.68 -5.41
N VAL A 97 1.00 -4.76 -5.37
CA VAL A 97 0.08 -4.40 -6.46
C VAL A 97 -1.24 -3.96 -5.83
N TRP A 98 -1.61 -2.70 -6.02
CA TRP A 98 -2.72 -2.10 -5.25
C TRP A 98 -3.32 -0.87 -5.91
N PHE A 99 -4.49 -0.48 -5.39
CA PHE A 99 -4.93 0.90 -5.37
C PHE A 99 -4.42 1.54 -4.08
N PHE A 100 -3.73 2.68 -4.16
CA PHE A 100 -3.03 3.31 -3.05
C PHE A 100 -3.32 4.81 -3.01
N GLY A 101 -4.01 5.24 -1.95
CA GLY A 101 -4.17 6.64 -1.61
C GLY A 101 -3.05 7.09 -0.68
N ALA A 102 -2.32 8.13 -1.09
CA ALA A 102 -1.25 8.73 -0.31
C ALA A 102 -1.43 10.24 -0.18
N SER A 103 -1.35 10.73 1.06
CA SER A 103 -1.25 12.16 1.37
C SER A 103 -0.03 12.83 0.73
N LYS A 104 -0.04 14.17 0.64
CA LYS A 104 1.02 14.99 0.02
C LYS A 104 2.39 14.86 0.71
N GLU A 105 2.42 14.44 1.96
CA GLU A 105 3.64 14.20 2.73
C GLU A 105 4.33 12.90 2.32
N ASN A 106 3.57 11.99 1.71
CA ASN A 106 4.07 10.71 1.25
C ASN A 106 4.91 10.87 -0.03
N HIS A 107 5.94 10.06 -0.22
CA HIS A 107 6.67 9.99 -1.48
C HIS A 107 7.28 8.60 -1.63
N LEU A 108 6.46 7.64 -2.03
CA LEU A 108 6.86 6.26 -2.29
C LEU A 108 7.05 6.03 -3.79
N SER A 109 8.10 6.63 -4.34
CA SER A 109 8.63 6.27 -5.66
C SER A 109 10.14 6.43 -5.71
N PHE A 110 10.82 5.51 -6.40
CA PHE A 110 12.27 5.54 -6.62
C PHE A 110 12.66 6.16 -7.97
N SER A 111 11.67 6.43 -8.83
CA SER A 111 11.79 7.00 -10.16
C SER A 111 10.94 8.28 -10.27
N ASP A 112 10.48 8.60 -11.47
CA ASP A 112 9.77 9.84 -11.80
C ASP A 112 8.25 9.58 -11.94
N LYS A 113 7.77 8.53 -11.26
CA LYS A 113 6.38 8.07 -11.28
C LYS A 113 5.54 8.80 -10.22
N PRO A 114 4.20 8.87 -10.38
CA PRO A 114 3.31 9.38 -9.35
C PRO A 114 3.55 8.68 -8.00
N ALA A 115 3.71 9.49 -6.94
CA ALA A 115 4.06 9.03 -5.60
C ALA A 115 3.07 9.48 -4.51
N GLN A 116 2.03 10.23 -4.90
CA GLN A 116 1.04 10.91 -4.06
C GLN A 116 -0.33 10.92 -4.75
N GLY A 117 -1.38 11.18 -3.99
CA GLY A 117 -2.76 11.13 -4.47
C GLY A 117 -3.29 9.70 -4.52
N PHE A 118 -4.32 9.45 -5.31
CA PHE A 118 -4.86 8.12 -5.52
C PHE A 118 -4.23 7.46 -6.74
N LEU A 119 -3.61 6.30 -6.53
CA LEU A 119 -2.72 5.67 -7.50
C LEU A 119 -3.15 4.23 -7.78
N ALA A 120 -3.06 3.83 -9.04
CA ALA A 120 -2.81 2.44 -9.40
C ALA A 120 -1.30 2.22 -9.38
N GLN A 121 -0.78 1.31 -8.55
CA GLN A 121 0.66 1.17 -8.35
C GLN A 121 1.08 -0.29 -8.13
N THR A 122 2.26 -0.63 -8.65
CA THR A 122 2.93 -1.90 -8.40
C THR A 122 4.44 -1.75 -8.19
N PHE A 123 4.98 -2.62 -7.36
CA PHE A 123 6.41 -2.78 -7.11
C PHE A 123 6.82 -4.22 -7.34
N HIS A 124 7.93 -4.42 -8.05
CA HIS A 124 8.63 -5.69 -8.17
C HIS A 124 10.03 -5.54 -7.63
N SER A 125 10.39 -6.39 -6.66
CA SER A 125 11.73 -6.42 -6.11
C SER A 125 12.22 -7.86 -5.92
N PRO A 126 13.52 -8.13 -6.17
CA PRO A 126 14.09 -9.43 -5.83
C PRO A 126 14.11 -9.63 -4.32
N LYS A 127 14.21 -10.89 -3.87
CA LYS A 127 14.38 -11.19 -2.43
C LYS A 127 15.65 -10.58 -1.85
N PHE A 128 16.70 -10.51 -2.66
CA PHE A 128 17.98 -9.89 -2.35
C PHE A 128 18.63 -9.37 -3.63
N HIS A 129 19.36 -8.26 -3.53
CA HIS A 129 20.20 -7.76 -4.61
C HIS A 129 21.52 -7.23 -4.03
N PRO A 130 22.70 -7.54 -4.59
CA PRO A 130 23.99 -7.10 -4.06
C PRO A 130 24.11 -5.58 -3.87
N LEU A 131 23.45 -4.79 -4.74
CA LEU A 131 23.40 -3.32 -4.62
C LEU A 131 22.75 -2.80 -3.33
N LEU A 132 22.04 -3.64 -2.57
CA LEU A 132 21.51 -3.25 -1.26
C LEU A 132 22.60 -3.01 -0.22
N ILE A 133 23.75 -3.68 -0.34
CA ILE A 133 24.89 -3.49 0.56
C ILE A 133 25.43 -2.06 0.43
N PRO A 134 25.89 -1.59 -0.75
CA PRO A 134 26.34 -0.21 -0.90
C PRO A 134 25.20 0.80 -0.70
N ALA A 135 23.95 0.48 -1.05
CA ALA A 135 22.81 1.35 -0.78
C ALA A 135 22.60 1.61 0.72
N GLY A 136 22.73 0.57 1.55
CA GLY A 136 22.64 0.68 3.00
C GLY A 136 23.79 1.48 3.60
N ILE A 137 25.03 1.27 3.14
CA ILE A 137 26.21 2.04 3.58
C ILE A 137 26.08 3.51 3.19
N ALA A 138 25.58 3.79 1.98
CA ALA A 138 25.46 5.14 1.46
C ALA A 138 24.28 5.93 2.06
N LEU A 139 23.27 5.27 2.62
CA LEU A 139 22.03 5.91 3.08
C LEU A 139 22.26 7.13 4.00
N PRO A 140 23.08 7.06 5.07
CA PRO A 140 23.30 8.20 5.95
C PRO A 140 24.16 9.33 5.34
N PHE A 141 24.94 9.07 4.29
CA PHE A 141 25.94 10.01 3.75
C PHE A 141 25.61 10.55 2.36
N ALA A 142 24.87 9.79 1.56
CA ALA A 142 24.61 10.05 0.16
C ALA A 142 23.21 9.52 -0.26
N PRO A 143 22.11 10.03 0.33
CA PRO A 143 20.76 9.49 0.12
C PRO A 143 20.31 9.57 -1.35
N LYS A 144 20.74 10.60 -2.11
CA LYS A 144 20.50 10.66 -3.57
C LYS A 144 21.12 9.47 -4.31
N MET A 145 22.33 9.05 -3.92
CA MET A 145 22.98 7.88 -4.50
C MET A 145 22.27 6.60 -4.08
N THR A 146 21.87 6.48 -2.81
CA THR A 146 21.06 5.35 -2.35
C THR A 146 19.75 5.23 -3.13
N ARG A 147 19.02 6.32 -3.35
CA ARG A 147 17.80 6.32 -4.18
C ARG A 147 18.09 5.83 -5.60
N ARG A 148 19.18 6.29 -6.22
CA ARG A 148 19.61 5.83 -7.56
C ARG A 148 19.94 4.34 -7.59
N LEU A 149 20.55 3.80 -6.54
CA LEU A 149 20.82 2.37 -6.42
C LEU A 149 19.53 1.58 -6.26
N LEU A 150 18.60 2.03 -5.40
CA LEU A 150 17.31 1.37 -5.20
C LEU A 150 16.46 1.38 -6.48
N ARG A 151 16.45 2.48 -7.26
CA ARG A 151 15.79 2.56 -8.58
C ARG A 151 16.27 1.49 -9.57
N LYS A 152 17.51 1.01 -9.45
CA LYS A 152 18.06 -0.05 -10.31
C LYS A 152 17.64 -1.46 -9.87
N VAL A 153 17.15 -1.60 -8.64
CA VAL A 153 16.79 -2.89 -8.02
C VAL A 153 15.28 -3.07 -7.96
N ILE A 154 14.55 -1.99 -7.68
CA ILE A 154 13.11 -1.98 -7.52
C ILE A 154 12.51 -1.50 -8.84
N SER A 155 11.87 -2.42 -9.55
CA SER A 155 11.01 -2.06 -10.68
C SER A 155 9.69 -1.56 -10.12
N GLU A 156 9.20 -0.45 -10.65
CA GLU A 156 7.92 0.11 -10.25
C GLU A 156 7.16 0.62 -11.46
N ASP A 157 5.85 0.66 -11.33
CA ASP A 157 4.99 1.36 -12.26
C ASP A 157 3.78 1.93 -11.51
N SER A 158 3.34 3.11 -11.93
CA SER A 158 2.14 3.72 -11.37
C SER A 158 1.50 4.72 -12.31
N SER A 159 0.20 4.89 -12.12
CA SER A 159 -0.60 5.95 -12.72
C SER A 159 -1.42 6.64 -11.65
N ALA A 160 -1.47 7.96 -11.71
CA ALA A 160 -2.46 8.73 -10.94
C ALA A 160 -3.86 8.45 -11.50
N LEU A 161 -4.83 8.35 -10.60
CA LEU A 161 -6.23 8.16 -10.92
C LEU A 161 -6.98 9.43 -10.54
N ASP A 162 -7.76 9.94 -11.49
CA ASP A 162 -8.57 11.14 -11.31
C ASP A 162 -10.04 10.73 -11.18
N VAL A 163 -10.43 10.39 -9.95
CA VAL A 163 -11.81 10.03 -9.58
C VAL A 163 -12.15 10.64 -8.22
N ASP A 164 -13.43 10.97 -8.01
CA ASP A 164 -13.90 11.43 -6.70
C ASP A 164 -14.01 10.24 -5.74
N ILE A 165 -12.93 10.00 -4.99
CA ILE A 165 -12.83 8.90 -4.02
C ILE A 165 -13.87 8.97 -2.89
N THR A 166 -14.61 10.07 -2.73
CA THR A 166 -15.72 10.16 -1.75
C THR A 166 -17.02 9.55 -2.26
N GLN A 167 -17.11 9.33 -3.57
CA GLN A 167 -18.22 8.62 -4.21
C GLN A 167 -17.93 7.13 -4.32
N TRP A 168 -18.99 6.34 -4.38
CA TRP A 168 -18.85 4.92 -4.61
C TRP A 168 -18.38 4.65 -6.03
N HIS A 169 -17.24 3.99 -6.14
CA HIS A 169 -16.71 3.48 -7.39
C HIS A 169 -16.48 1.98 -7.30
N SER A 170 -16.61 1.28 -8.43
CA SER A 170 -16.28 -0.14 -8.55
C SER A 170 -14.82 -0.28 -8.96
N TYR A 171 -14.03 -0.96 -8.15
CA TYR A 171 -12.61 -1.19 -8.38
C TYR A 171 -12.36 -2.65 -8.69
N LYS A 172 -11.54 -2.90 -9.71
CA LYS A 172 -11.04 -4.24 -10.00
C LYS A 172 -9.56 -4.20 -10.27
N LEU A 173 -8.84 -5.10 -9.64
CA LEU A 173 -7.41 -5.33 -9.84
C LEU A 173 -7.22 -6.77 -10.30
N GLU A 174 -6.61 -6.95 -11.47
CA GLU A 174 -6.14 -8.24 -11.95
C GLU A 174 -4.62 -8.28 -11.86
N TRP A 175 -4.08 -9.12 -10.98
CA TRP A 175 -2.66 -9.41 -10.88
C TRP A 175 -2.36 -10.81 -11.44
N MET A 176 -1.45 -10.86 -12.41
CA MET A 176 -1.03 -12.06 -13.15
C MET A 176 0.50 -12.14 -13.14
N GLU A 177 1.06 -13.28 -13.53
CA GLU A 177 2.53 -13.42 -13.67
C GLU A 177 3.11 -12.42 -14.68
N SER A 178 2.39 -12.14 -15.78
CA SER A 178 2.83 -11.24 -16.86
C SER A 178 2.64 -9.75 -16.57
N GLY A 179 1.96 -9.37 -15.49
CA GLY A 179 1.68 -7.97 -15.19
C GLY A 179 0.42 -7.76 -14.35
N ALA A 180 -0.11 -6.54 -14.37
CA ALA A 180 -1.33 -6.20 -13.66
C ALA A 180 -2.21 -5.20 -14.43
N LYS A 181 -3.51 -5.24 -14.17
CA LYS A 181 -4.53 -4.37 -14.78
C LYS A 181 -5.45 -3.81 -13.70
N TRP A 182 -5.72 -2.51 -13.79
CA TRP A 182 -6.61 -1.78 -12.88
C TRP A 182 -7.80 -1.26 -13.66
N PHE A 183 -8.98 -1.46 -13.10
CA PHE A 183 -10.23 -1.00 -13.65
C PHE A 183 -10.98 -0.16 -12.61
N VAL A 184 -11.61 0.92 -13.07
CA VAL A 184 -12.55 1.73 -12.29
C VAL A 184 -13.85 1.83 -13.07
N ASP A 185 -14.96 1.50 -12.44
CA ASP A 185 -16.30 1.46 -13.04
C ASP A 185 -16.35 0.67 -14.35
N GLY A 186 -15.62 -0.46 -14.38
CA GLY A 186 -15.52 -1.34 -15.54
C GLY A 186 -14.55 -0.89 -16.63
N SER A 187 -14.03 0.33 -16.57
CA SER A 187 -13.07 0.87 -17.54
C SER A 187 -11.63 0.55 -17.14
N LEU A 188 -10.82 0.05 -18.08
CA LEU A 188 -9.38 -0.15 -17.86
C LEU A 188 -8.70 1.23 -17.72
N VAL A 189 -8.20 1.55 -16.52
CA VAL A 189 -7.55 2.83 -16.24
C VAL A 189 -6.04 2.74 -16.27
N PHE A 190 -5.48 1.55 -16.05
CA PHE A 190 -4.04 1.33 -16.06
C PHE A 190 -3.71 -0.14 -16.34
N GLU A 191 -2.65 -0.37 -17.11
CA GLU A 191 -2.07 -1.69 -17.35
C GLU A 191 -0.55 -1.56 -17.24
N SER A 192 0.09 -2.49 -16.54
CA SER A 192 1.54 -2.53 -16.38
C SER A 192 2.08 -3.92 -16.65
N PRO A 193 3.23 -4.04 -17.34
CA PRO A 193 3.97 -5.30 -17.45
C PRO A 193 4.73 -5.64 -16.16
N VAL A 194 4.81 -4.73 -15.18
CA VAL A 194 5.46 -5.00 -13.90
C VAL A 194 4.55 -5.88 -13.05
N SER A 195 5.04 -7.06 -12.68
CA SER A 195 4.33 -7.98 -11.79
C SER A 195 5.16 -8.24 -10.53
N PRO A 196 4.61 -8.08 -9.31
CA PRO A 196 5.35 -8.32 -8.07
C PRO A 196 5.74 -9.80 -7.91
N ASN A 197 6.85 -10.06 -7.21
CA ASN A 197 7.24 -11.42 -6.87
C ASN A 197 6.30 -12.01 -5.81
N PRO A 198 5.63 -13.14 -6.09
CA PRO A 198 4.83 -13.82 -5.10
C PRO A 198 5.72 -14.55 -4.07
N PRO A 199 5.18 -14.93 -2.90
CA PRO A 199 3.78 -14.80 -2.48
C PRO A 199 3.43 -13.46 -1.84
N LEU A 200 2.18 -13.02 -2.04
CA LEU A 200 1.63 -11.80 -1.44
C LEU A 200 0.38 -12.09 -0.60
N GLY A 201 0.12 -11.22 0.38
CA GLY A 201 -1.08 -11.23 1.19
C GLY A 201 -2.01 -10.08 0.82
N LEU A 202 -3.31 -10.30 0.90
CA LEU A 202 -4.30 -9.25 0.73
C LEU A 202 -4.19 -8.24 1.88
N VAL A 203 -4.33 -6.96 1.55
CA VAL A 203 -4.43 -5.88 2.52
C VAL A 203 -5.49 -4.87 2.06
N ILE A 204 -6.32 -4.43 2.99
CA ILE A 204 -7.27 -3.32 2.85
C ILE A 204 -7.11 -2.48 4.11
N TRP A 205 -6.80 -1.20 3.99
CA TRP A 205 -6.42 -0.41 5.17
C TRP A 205 -6.69 1.08 5.01
N ILE A 206 -6.68 1.74 6.17
CA ILE A 206 -6.55 3.19 6.33
C ILE A 206 -5.69 3.46 7.57
N ASP A 207 -4.74 4.39 7.44
CA ASP A 207 -3.88 4.85 8.51
C ASP A 207 -3.53 6.33 8.39
N ASN A 208 -2.94 6.89 9.45
CA ASN A 208 -2.46 8.26 9.45
C ASN A 208 -0.95 8.37 9.21
N GLN A 209 -0.30 7.38 8.60
CA GLN A 209 1.16 7.34 8.48
C GLN A 209 1.65 7.77 7.10
N PHE A 210 2.85 8.34 7.03
CA PHE A 210 3.53 8.60 5.77
C PHE A 210 4.98 8.11 5.80
N ALA A 211 5.49 7.79 4.61
CA ALA A 211 6.90 7.64 4.31
C ALA A 211 7.22 8.42 3.04
N SER A 212 8.39 9.02 2.99
CA SER A 212 8.86 9.80 1.86
C SER A 212 10.34 9.55 1.62
N PHE A 213 10.68 9.33 0.35
CA PHE A 213 12.05 9.37 -0.13
C PHE A 213 12.12 10.16 -1.43
N THR A 214 12.24 11.48 -1.29
CA THR A 214 12.11 12.42 -2.41
C THR A 214 13.32 12.37 -3.36
N PRO A 215 13.20 12.90 -4.60
CA PRO A 215 14.28 12.88 -5.58
C PRO A 215 15.54 13.64 -5.15
N ASP A 216 15.39 14.66 -4.30
CA ASP A 216 16.49 15.39 -3.67
C ASP A 216 17.14 14.63 -2.50
N GLY A 217 16.67 13.43 -2.19
CA GLY A 217 17.23 12.54 -1.19
C GLY A 217 16.76 12.83 0.23
N LYS A 218 15.71 13.62 0.42
CA LYS A 218 15.10 13.83 1.73
C LYS A 218 14.31 12.58 2.11
N ILE A 219 14.59 12.06 3.30
CA ILE A 219 13.88 10.94 3.89
C ILE A 219 13.01 11.51 5.01
N GLY A 220 11.73 11.16 4.99
CA GLY A 220 10.79 11.54 6.05
C GLY A 220 9.85 10.38 6.33
N PHE A 221 9.55 10.14 7.59
CA PHE A 221 8.54 9.18 8.01
C PHE A 221 7.92 9.69 9.30
N GLY A 222 6.66 9.36 9.52
CA GLY A 222 5.95 9.80 10.71
C GLY A 222 4.45 9.59 10.59
N VAL A 223 3.74 10.06 11.60
CA VAL A 223 2.28 10.05 11.64
C VAL A 223 1.76 11.47 11.49
N LEU A 224 0.57 11.60 10.92
CA LEU A 224 -0.08 12.86 10.61
C LEU A 224 -1.26 13.08 11.54
N GLU A 225 -1.63 14.35 11.69
CA GLU A 225 -2.87 14.76 12.33
C GLU A 225 -4.06 14.42 11.42
N ASN A 226 -5.16 13.97 12.03
CA ASN A 226 -6.47 13.87 11.40
C ASN A 226 -7.41 14.77 12.22
N PRO A 227 -7.79 15.95 11.69
CA PRO A 227 -8.68 16.87 12.40
C PRO A 227 -10.05 16.25 12.65
N GLU A 228 -10.54 15.45 11.69
CA GLU A 228 -11.80 14.73 11.75
C GLU A 228 -11.55 13.21 11.69
N PRO A 229 -12.47 12.38 12.21
CA PRO A 229 -12.41 10.94 12.02
C PRO A 229 -12.38 10.61 10.52
N ALA A 230 -11.50 9.68 10.15
CA ALA A 230 -11.33 9.27 8.77
C ALA A 230 -11.76 7.82 8.58
N TRP A 231 -12.33 7.52 7.41
CA TRP A 231 -12.80 6.17 7.13
C TRP A 231 -12.65 5.79 5.65
N LEU A 232 -12.53 4.49 5.45
CA LEU A 232 -12.61 3.78 4.16
C LEU A 232 -13.77 2.80 4.28
N GLU A 233 -14.76 2.95 3.41
CA GLU A 233 -15.88 2.02 3.30
C GLU A 233 -15.67 1.15 2.06
N ILE A 234 -15.92 -0.15 2.21
CA ILE A 234 -15.92 -1.11 1.11
C ILE A 234 -17.21 -1.91 1.09
N ASP A 235 -17.64 -2.31 -0.11
CA ASP A 235 -18.77 -3.22 -0.35
C ASP A 235 -18.39 -4.24 -1.44
N ASP A 236 -19.13 -5.33 -1.52
CA ASP A 236 -19.07 -6.31 -2.62
C ASP A 236 -17.66 -6.90 -2.85
N LEU A 237 -16.91 -7.12 -1.76
CA LEU A 237 -15.57 -7.67 -1.81
C LEU A 237 -15.58 -9.11 -2.35
N ALA A 238 -14.91 -9.31 -3.48
CA ALA A 238 -14.71 -10.59 -4.13
C ALA A 238 -13.22 -10.83 -4.42
N LEU A 239 -12.79 -12.06 -4.17
CA LEU A 239 -11.42 -12.53 -4.40
C LEU A 239 -11.48 -13.82 -5.21
N SER A 240 -10.66 -13.92 -6.25
CA SER A 240 -10.41 -15.18 -6.93
C SER A 240 -8.94 -15.30 -7.26
N ASP A 241 -8.31 -16.38 -6.80
CA ASP A 241 -6.99 -16.76 -7.28
C ASP A 241 -7.15 -17.30 -8.71
N ARG A 242 -6.39 -16.76 -9.67
CA ARG A 242 -6.32 -17.36 -11.01
C ARG A 242 -5.40 -18.56 -10.91
N GLN A 243 -5.95 -19.78 -11.05
CA GLN A 243 -5.12 -20.96 -11.26
C GLN A 243 -4.31 -20.73 -12.54
N SER A 244 -2.99 -20.79 -12.40
CA SER A 244 -2.01 -20.77 -13.50
C SER A 244 -2.27 -21.88 -14.49
#